data_AF-A0A139IA66-F1
#
_entry.id   AF-A0A139IA66-F1
#
_cell.length_a   1.000
_cell.length_b   1.000
_cell.length_c   1.000
_cell.angle_alpha   90.00
_cell.angle_beta   90.00
_cell.angle_gamma   90.00
#
_symmetry.space_group_name_H-M   'P 1'
#
loop_
_entity.id
_entity.type
_entity.pdbx_description
1 polymer ?
#
loop_
_entity_poly.entity_id
_entity_poly.type
_entity_poly.pdbx_seq_one_letter_code
_entity_poly.pdbx_strand_id
1 'polypeptide(L)'
;MTLTLFWISTALVVQSNACFGAFAFDRNEDITHNVTETYASRTYFYVGGHYVNATLPGSNTTGQYMVGQIYVEKLLPRSVTRQYPIIFISGNGQTSTNFLNTPDGREGWASYFLRHGYTAYLTDQSSRGRSSFLPGDGGLTAFPTAQEESLFTAPEKQRPLPYPQSALHTQWPGAGLVGDPIFDAFYASQVQALSNGTLQAMYNNVSYNALLDKIGPSFVVTHSQSGPYGFSLADARPALVKGLISLEPQGPPIENWNGPPFQSDYSTTGGARSYGLTPLPVHYDPPVSSAAELNIELVAARNPNSSKCYRQAEPARQLVNIAKVPNLLITSEAGYHAVYDYCTVDWAIQAGVKVDHVPLETVGINGNGHFMFLEQNSLEIAAKVVSPWLEKLAVSNSNSILCVMVVSWDSSLTNHSSHQQQIHICITHIAINPSCEAAQHDLAMLHRRCVPLRFARLRPSDSFGMCGTSTQLEAASYPCTLHGEHHSWLSARHISYWYKIFEGVLSERFPDIFCPGLDVEPRIWSSQVFHFRLAQWCVDFLYVDELLDCEYLSSDIFGHWLVYGCHALLEAERVEDPGGLFRQTNC
;
A
#
# COMPACT_ATOMS: atom_id res chain seq x y z
N MET A 1 53.06 23.99 -37.90
CA MET A 1 53.06 25.38 -38.38
C MET A 1 51.61 25.73 -38.68
N THR A 2 50.86 26.29 -37.72
CA THR A 2 50.80 27.72 -37.30
C THR A 2 49.88 28.57 -38.17
N LEU A 3 48.68 28.84 -37.62
CA LEU A 3 47.90 30.09 -37.71
C LEU A 3 47.45 30.54 -39.14
N THR A 4 46.38 31.33 -39.32
CA THR A 4 45.95 32.50 -38.53
C THR A 4 44.44 32.77 -38.71
N LEU A 5 43.80 33.40 -37.72
CA LEU A 5 42.45 33.96 -37.84
C LEU A 5 42.43 35.15 -38.82
N PHE A 6 41.26 35.46 -39.40
CA PHE A 6 40.80 36.85 -39.50
C PHE A 6 39.25 36.92 -39.50
N TRP A 7 38.71 37.85 -38.72
CA TRP A 7 37.30 38.29 -38.72
C TRP A 7 37.20 39.65 -39.43
N ILE A 8 35.95 40.11 -39.64
CA ILE A 8 35.44 41.44 -40.06
C ILE A 8 34.68 41.35 -41.40
N SER A 9 33.47 41.86 -41.61
CA SER A 9 32.28 42.20 -40.80
C SER A 9 31.26 42.87 -41.75
N THR A 10 29.97 42.66 -41.49
CA THR A 10 28.83 43.55 -41.79
C THR A 10 28.37 43.88 -43.23
N ALA A 11 27.03 43.81 -43.35
CA ALA A 11 26.09 44.56 -44.20
C ALA A 11 25.70 43.93 -45.56
N LEU A 12 24.42 43.85 -45.99
CA LEU A 12 23.08 43.96 -45.39
C LEU A 12 22.06 43.74 -46.56
N VAL A 13 20.77 43.54 -46.28
CA VAL A 13 19.60 43.75 -47.20
C VAL A 13 19.14 42.59 -48.13
N VAL A 14 18.15 41.84 -47.60
CA VAL A 14 16.77 41.62 -48.15
C VAL A 14 16.48 40.59 -49.28
N GLN A 15 15.45 39.78 -48.98
CA GLN A 15 14.57 38.97 -49.87
C GLN A 15 15.22 37.89 -50.76
N SER A 16 14.55 36.79 -51.10
CA SER A 16 13.44 36.06 -50.46
C SER A 16 13.26 34.77 -51.28
N ASN A 17 13.21 33.59 -50.66
CA ASN A 17 12.44 32.48 -51.21
C ASN A 17 12.20 31.37 -50.17
N ALA A 18 11.03 30.77 -50.28
CA ALA A 18 10.44 29.87 -49.31
C ALA A 18 11.28 28.62 -49.00
N CYS A 19 11.62 28.46 -47.72
CA CYS A 19 11.72 27.16 -47.07
C CYS A 19 10.73 27.12 -45.88
N PHE A 20 9.44 27.23 -46.19
CA PHE A 20 8.41 26.68 -45.30
C PHE A 20 8.51 25.17 -45.35
N GLY A 21 9.49 24.62 -44.63
CA GLY A 21 9.42 23.24 -44.17
C GLY A 21 8.22 23.16 -43.24
N ALA A 22 7.11 22.61 -43.76
CA ALA A 22 5.94 22.34 -42.95
C ALA A 22 6.31 21.26 -41.94
N PHE A 23 6.76 21.68 -40.76
CA PHE A 23 6.58 20.91 -39.54
C PHE A 23 5.07 20.83 -39.30
N ALA A 24 4.44 19.87 -39.98
CA ALA A 24 3.23 19.27 -39.48
C ALA A 24 3.59 18.71 -38.10
N PHE A 25 3.29 19.49 -37.07
CA PHE A 25 3.04 18.92 -35.76
C PHE A 25 1.91 17.93 -35.97
N ASP A 26 2.24 16.65 -35.94
CA ASP A 26 1.28 15.57 -36.02
C ASP A 26 0.48 15.53 -34.71
N ARG A 27 -0.48 16.46 -34.63
CA ARG A 27 -1.46 16.52 -33.56
C ARG A 27 -2.59 15.59 -33.95
N ASN A 28 -2.57 14.42 -33.32
CA ASN A 28 -3.50 13.30 -33.46
C ASN A 28 -3.10 12.24 -34.51
N GLU A 29 -1.84 11.77 -34.47
CA GLU A 29 -1.71 10.32 -34.36
C GLU A 29 -2.33 9.90 -33.01
N ASP A 30 -3.39 9.12 -33.10
CA ASP A 30 -4.12 8.60 -31.97
C ASP A 30 -3.19 7.62 -31.23
N ILE A 31 -2.69 8.00 -30.03
CA ILE A 31 -1.89 7.11 -29.16
C ILE A 31 -2.83 6.09 -28.47
N THR A 32 -3.65 5.45 -29.29
CA THR A 32 -4.53 4.31 -29.03
C THR A 32 -3.99 3.06 -29.72
N HIS A 33 -2.66 3.02 -29.97
CA HIS A 33 -1.89 1.79 -30.13
C HIS A 33 -1.98 0.95 -28.85
N ASN A 34 -3.15 0.32 -28.67
CA ASN A 34 -3.46 -0.81 -27.80
C ASN A 34 -2.53 -0.91 -26.59
N VAL A 35 -2.57 0.09 -25.70
CA VAL A 35 -1.54 0.26 -24.67
C VAL A 35 -1.68 -0.87 -23.64
N THR A 36 -0.85 -1.89 -23.80
CA THR A 36 -0.91 -3.13 -23.01
C THR A 36 -0.64 -2.89 -21.52
N GLU A 37 0.16 -1.87 -21.19
CA GLU A 37 0.54 -1.53 -19.82
C GLU A 37 -0.14 -0.24 -19.34
N THR A 38 -0.52 -0.20 -18.06
CA THR A 38 -1.25 0.92 -17.46
C THR A 38 -0.31 2.06 -17.09
N TYR A 39 -0.66 3.29 -17.48
CA TYR A 39 0.06 4.50 -17.07
C TYR A 39 0.09 4.67 -15.54
N ALA A 40 1.30 4.74 -14.99
CA ALA A 40 1.57 4.98 -13.58
C ALA A 40 2.72 5.96 -13.37
N SER A 41 2.67 6.72 -12.28
CA SER A 41 3.85 7.43 -11.76
C SER A 41 4.76 6.43 -11.05
N ARG A 42 6.06 6.48 -11.36
CA ARG A 42 7.07 5.53 -10.90
C ARG A 42 8.04 6.22 -9.95
N THR A 43 8.15 5.71 -8.73
CA THR A 43 9.21 6.07 -7.78
C THR A 43 9.85 4.81 -7.22
N TYR A 44 11.06 4.90 -6.67
CA TYR A 44 11.70 3.74 -6.03
C TYR A 44 12.44 4.14 -4.76
N PHE A 45 12.73 3.16 -3.90
CA PHE A 45 13.59 3.30 -2.73
C PHE A 45 14.22 1.95 -2.36
N TYR A 46 15.19 1.98 -1.45
CA TYR A 46 15.67 0.79 -0.75
C TYR A 46 15.16 0.79 0.69
N VAL A 47 14.93 -0.38 1.27
CA VAL A 47 14.48 -0.52 2.66
C VAL A 47 15.05 -1.78 3.31
N GLY A 48 15.16 -1.74 4.64
CA GLY A 48 15.76 -2.78 5.45
C GLY A 48 17.28 -2.88 5.27
N GLY A 49 17.80 -4.09 5.46
CA GLY A 49 19.24 -4.36 5.50
C GLY A 49 19.95 -3.87 6.77
N HIS A 50 21.22 -4.24 6.89
CA HIS A 50 22.09 -3.85 8.00
C HIS A 50 23.56 -3.88 7.55
N TYR A 51 24.44 -3.25 8.34
CA TYR A 51 25.88 -3.25 8.08
C TYR A 51 26.58 -4.45 8.71
N VAL A 52 27.45 -5.11 7.95
CA VAL A 52 28.35 -6.19 8.38
C VAL A 52 29.79 -5.86 8.06
N ASN A 53 30.72 -6.33 8.89
CA ASN A 53 32.14 -6.29 8.59
C ASN A 53 32.52 -7.58 7.87
N ALA A 54 33.01 -7.48 6.64
CA ALA A 54 33.36 -8.63 5.80
C ALA A 54 34.70 -8.40 5.09
N THR A 55 35.38 -9.50 4.75
CA THR A 55 36.56 -9.50 3.89
C THR A 55 36.16 -10.07 2.53
N LEU A 56 36.23 -9.24 1.48
CA LEU A 56 35.78 -9.67 0.15
C LEU A 56 36.75 -10.69 -0.47
N PRO A 57 36.28 -11.87 -0.94
CA PRO A 57 37.16 -12.93 -1.45
C PRO A 57 38.03 -12.54 -2.65
N GLY A 58 37.57 -11.59 -3.48
CA GLY A 58 38.28 -11.18 -4.71
C GLY A 58 39.36 -10.11 -4.50
N SER A 59 39.24 -9.25 -3.49
CA SER A 59 40.18 -8.16 -3.20
C SER A 59 40.98 -8.37 -1.92
N ASN A 60 40.57 -9.31 -1.06
CA ASN A 60 41.09 -9.52 0.29
C ASN A 60 41.06 -8.24 1.17
N THR A 61 40.13 -7.32 0.89
CA THR A 61 39.94 -6.08 1.65
C THR A 61 38.84 -6.29 2.69
N THR A 62 39.14 -5.98 3.95
CA THR A 62 38.14 -5.92 5.02
C THR A 62 37.50 -4.53 5.05
N GLY A 63 36.18 -4.49 5.11
CA GLY A 63 35.41 -3.25 5.18
C GLY A 63 34.02 -3.48 5.76
N GLN A 64 33.27 -2.39 5.93
CA GLN A 64 31.86 -2.44 6.33
C GLN A 64 30.99 -2.36 5.07
N TYR A 65 30.04 -3.28 4.93
CA TYR A 65 29.17 -3.43 3.77
C TYR A 65 27.71 -3.58 4.20
N MET A 66 26.76 -3.12 3.38
CA MET A 66 25.33 -3.32 3.65
C MET A 66 24.82 -4.61 3.00
N VAL A 67 24.13 -5.43 3.78
CA VAL A 67 23.50 -6.69 3.34
C VAL A 67 22.04 -6.75 3.75
N GLY A 68 21.26 -7.55 3.01
CA GLY A 68 19.87 -7.85 3.31
C GLY A 68 18.84 -6.81 2.85
N GLN A 69 19.23 -5.62 2.43
CA GLN A 69 18.34 -4.59 1.88
C GLN A 69 17.57 -5.08 0.65
N ILE A 70 16.35 -4.56 0.45
CA ILE A 70 15.54 -4.79 -0.76
C ILE A 70 15.34 -3.51 -1.56
N TYR A 71 15.37 -3.64 -2.88
CA TYR A 71 14.88 -2.66 -3.84
C TYR A 71 13.36 -2.72 -3.93
N VAL A 72 12.72 -1.55 -3.90
CA VAL A 72 11.27 -1.40 -3.96
C VAL A 72 10.90 -0.36 -5.00
N GLU A 73 10.15 -0.76 -6.00
CA GLU A 73 9.58 0.09 -7.04
C GLU A 73 8.08 0.28 -6.80
N LYS A 74 7.67 1.54 -6.58
CA LYS A 74 6.28 1.93 -6.39
C LYS A 74 5.71 2.43 -7.72
N LEU A 75 4.63 1.80 -8.15
CA LEU A 75 3.80 2.24 -9.27
C LEU A 75 2.48 2.79 -8.71
N LEU A 76 2.23 4.07 -8.97
CA LEU A 76 1.03 4.80 -8.53
C LEU A 76 0.12 5.05 -9.74
N PRO A 77 -1.10 4.48 -9.80
CA PRO A 77 -2.00 4.69 -10.92
C PRO A 77 -2.54 6.14 -10.93
N ARG A 78 -3.06 6.58 -12.08
CA ARG A 78 -3.64 7.93 -12.25
C ARG A 78 -4.76 8.26 -11.25
N SER A 79 -5.48 7.24 -10.78
CA SER A 79 -6.48 7.36 -9.71
C SER A 79 -6.36 6.16 -8.78
N VAL A 80 -6.13 6.41 -7.49
CA VAL A 80 -6.14 5.39 -6.44
C VAL A 80 -7.54 5.31 -5.87
N THR A 81 -8.22 4.18 -6.09
CA THR A 81 -9.58 3.92 -5.57
C THR A 81 -9.59 2.83 -4.49
N ARG A 82 -8.44 2.19 -4.24
CA ARG A 82 -8.28 1.11 -3.26
C ARG A 82 -7.42 1.58 -2.10
N GLN A 83 -7.89 1.35 -0.87
CA GLN A 83 -7.25 1.84 0.35
C GLN A 83 -5.86 1.25 0.60
N TYR A 84 -5.71 -0.06 0.39
CA TYR A 84 -4.46 -0.78 0.66
C TYR A 84 -3.72 -1.08 -0.65
N PRO A 85 -2.40 -0.85 -0.71
CA PRO A 85 -1.58 -1.26 -1.84
C PRO A 85 -1.37 -2.77 -1.88
N ILE A 86 -0.82 -3.25 -3.00
CA ILE A 86 -0.37 -4.64 -3.17
C ILE A 86 1.15 -4.68 -3.25
N ILE A 87 1.79 -5.46 -2.38
CA ILE A 87 3.21 -5.81 -2.45
C ILE A 87 3.35 -7.11 -3.23
N PHE A 88 4.21 -7.14 -4.25
CA PHE A 88 4.55 -8.34 -5.02
C PHE A 88 5.94 -8.84 -4.65
N ILE A 89 6.02 -10.11 -4.26
CA ILE A 89 7.26 -10.80 -3.89
C ILE A 89 7.45 -12.00 -4.83
N SER A 90 8.58 -12.00 -5.56
CA SER A 90 8.88 -12.98 -6.60
C SER A 90 9.25 -14.39 -6.05
N GLY A 91 9.38 -15.37 -6.94
CA GLY A 91 9.88 -16.72 -6.63
C GLY A 91 11.40 -16.86 -6.58
N ASN A 92 11.90 -18.11 -6.64
CA ASN A 92 13.34 -18.37 -6.71
C ASN A 92 13.88 -18.06 -8.10
N GLY A 93 15.09 -17.51 -8.21
CA GLY A 93 15.67 -17.10 -9.49
C GLY A 93 14.95 -15.93 -10.20
N GLN A 94 13.85 -15.40 -9.63
CA GLN A 94 13.03 -14.35 -10.24
C GLN A 94 13.30 -12.97 -9.64
N THR A 95 12.95 -11.91 -10.38
CA THR A 95 12.80 -10.52 -9.89
C THR A 95 11.33 -10.10 -9.92
N SER A 96 11.04 -8.85 -9.52
CA SER A 96 9.70 -8.26 -9.67
C SER A 96 9.25 -8.01 -11.12
N THR A 97 10.17 -8.11 -12.09
CA THR A 97 9.90 -8.05 -13.54
C THR A 97 8.77 -9.01 -13.94
N ASN A 98 8.69 -10.16 -13.28
CA ASN A 98 7.68 -11.20 -13.48
C ASN A 98 6.22 -10.75 -13.25
N PHE A 99 5.98 -9.58 -12.65
CA PHE A 99 4.62 -9.05 -12.48
C PHE A 99 4.33 -7.87 -13.43
N LEU A 100 5.32 -7.39 -14.19
CA LEU A 100 5.12 -6.51 -15.35
C LEU A 100 4.58 -7.33 -16.54
N ASN A 101 4.66 -6.79 -17.75
CA ASN A 101 4.24 -7.48 -18.97
C ASN A 101 4.77 -8.92 -19.06
N THR A 102 3.98 -9.80 -19.67
CA THR A 102 4.36 -11.22 -19.84
C THR A 102 5.54 -11.36 -20.82
N PRO A 103 6.22 -12.53 -20.87
CA PRO A 103 7.32 -12.77 -21.82
C PRO A 103 6.92 -12.65 -23.30
N ASP A 104 5.64 -12.87 -23.63
CA ASP A 104 5.06 -12.66 -24.96
C ASP A 104 4.46 -11.24 -25.16
N GLY A 105 4.65 -10.33 -24.19
CA GLY A 105 4.30 -8.92 -24.31
C GLY A 105 2.83 -8.56 -24.03
N ARG A 106 2.06 -9.45 -23.39
CA ARG A 106 0.69 -9.15 -22.89
C ARG A 106 0.74 -8.42 -21.54
N GLU A 107 -0.42 -7.92 -21.11
CA GLU A 107 -0.58 -7.14 -19.88
C GLU A 107 -0.17 -7.94 -18.64
N GLY A 108 0.67 -7.33 -17.81
CA GLY A 108 1.10 -7.87 -16.53
C GLY A 108 0.07 -7.73 -15.41
N TRP A 109 0.25 -8.51 -14.33
CA TRP A 109 -0.55 -8.34 -13.11
C TRP A 109 -0.38 -6.94 -12.48
N ALA A 110 0.79 -6.31 -12.56
CA ALA A 110 1.02 -4.95 -12.12
C ALA A 110 0.08 -3.98 -12.84
N SER A 111 0.07 -3.99 -14.17
CA SER A 111 -0.83 -3.16 -14.99
C SER A 111 -2.30 -3.46 -14.72
N TYR A 112 -2.66 -4.74 -14.61
CA TYR A 112 -4.01 -5.16 -14.24
C TYR A 112 -4.44 -4.52 -12.90
N PHE A 113 -3.66 -4.63 -11.83
CA PHE A 113 -4.05 -4.08 -10.53
C PHE A 113 -3.99 -2.55 -10.48
N LEU A 114 -3.08 -1.91 -11.22
CA LEU A 114 -3.03 -0.46 -11.39
C LEU A 114 -4.33 0.09 -11.98
N ARG A 115 -4.88 -0.50 -13.05
CA ARG A 115 -6.16 -0.05 -13.63
C ARG A 115 -7.38 -0.36 -12.76
N HIS A 116 -7.26 -1.29 -11.81
CA HIS A 116 -8.27 -1.52 -10.76
C HIS A 116 -8.09 -0.63 -9.52
N GLY A 117 -7.18 0.36 -9.59
CA GLY A 117 -7.02 1.44 -8.62
C GLY A 117 -6.14 1.10 -7.42
N TYR A 118 -5.38 0.00 -7.46
CA TYR A 118 -4.38 -0.34 -6.46
C TYR A 118 -3.06 0.38 -6.74
N THR A 119 -2.39 0.84 -5.69
CA THR A 119 -0.94 1.14 -5.78
C THR A 119 -0.16 -0.17 -5.72
N ALA A 120 0.79 -0.38 -6.62
CA ALA A 120 1.61 -1.59 -6.65
C ALA A 120 3.03 -1.30 -6.13
N TYR A 121 3.55 -2.22 -5.31
CA TYR A 121 4.94 -2.22 -4.84
C TYR A 121 5.62 -3.49 -5.36
N LEU A 122 6.45 -3.32 -6.37
CA LEU A 122 7.26 -4.34 -7.01
C LEU A 122 8.59 -4.45 -6.26
N THR A 123 8.95 -5.66 -5.80
CA THR A 123 10.13 -5.85 -4.94
C THR A 123 11.11 -6.89 -5.49
N ASP A 124 12.39 -6.54 -5.48
CA ASP A 124 13.45 -7.52 -5.69
C ASP A 124 13.93 -7.97 -4.30
N GLN A 125 13.84 -9.27 -4.03
CA GLN A 125 14.26 -9.89 -2.76
C GLN A 125 15.71 -9.55 -2.40
N SER A 126 16.09 -9.73 -1.13
CA SER A 126 17.46 -9.47 -0.69
C SER A 126 18.46 -10.30 -1.49
N SER A 127 19.59 -9.71 -1.91
CA SER A 127 20.60 -10.38 -2.75
C SER A 127 20.05 -10.94 -4.08
N ARG A 128 19.07 -10.25 -4.69
CA ARG A 128 18.42 -10.58 -5.96
C ARG A 128 18.27 -9.34 -6.84
N GLY A 129 18.57 -9.44 -8.14
CA GLY A 129 18.27 -8.36 -9.09
C GLY A 129 18.90 -7.02 -8.69
N ARG A 130 18.07 -5.99 -8.48
CA ARG A 130 18.52 -4.65 -8.04
C ARG A 130 18.94 -4.58 -6.57
N SER A 131 18.62 -5.59 -5.77
CA SER A 131 19.07 -5.74 -4.38
C SER A 131 20.43 -6.45 -4.35
N SER A 132 21.51 -5.68 -4.19
CA SER A 132 22.88 -6.18 -4.34
C SER A 132 23.23 -7.35 -3.42
N PHE A 133 23.79 -8.42 -4.01
CA PHE A 133 24.50 -9.48 -3.29
C PHE A 133 25.90 -9.02 -2.88
N LEU A 134 26.36 -9.41 -1.67
CA LEU A 134 27.72 -9.17 -1.20
C LEU A 134 28.62 -10.40 -1.47
N PRO A 135 29.69 -10.29 -2.28
CA PRO A 135 30.58 -11.42 -2.55
C PRO A 135 31.21 -12.00 -1.27
N GLY A 136 30.99 -13.29 -1.03
CA GLY A 136 31.42 -14.01 0.17
C GLY A 136 30.31 -14.24 1.21
N ASP A 137 29.16 -13.57 1.06
CA ASP A 137 27.99 -13.72 1.92
C ASP A 137 27.14 -14.95 1.52
N GLY A 138 27.79 -16.12 1.57
CA GLY A 138 27.28 -17.36 0.99
C GLY A 138 27.60 -17.51 -0.49
N GLY A 139 26.92 -18.47 -1.14
CA GLY A 139 27.06 -18.74 -2.57
C GLY A 139 25.82 -18.30 -3.35
N LEU A 140 26.00 -18.14 -4.66
CA LEU A 140 24.89 -17.96 -5.60
C LEU A 140 24.64 -19.26 -6.38
N THR A 141 23.38 -19.47 -6.76
CA THR A 141 22.92 -20.54 -7.66
C THR A 141 22.13 -19.96 -8.83
N ALA A 142 22.07 -20.68 -9.94
CA ALA A 142 21.29 -20.37 -11.13
C ALA A 142 20.64 -21.67 -11.65
N PHE A 143 19.50 -21.54 -12.32
CA PHE A 143 18.73 -22.68 -12.80
C PHE A 143 19.01 -22.93 -14.28
N PRO A 144 19.26 -24.20 -14.70
CA PRO A 144 19.51 -24.52 -16.09
C PRO A 144 18.19 -24.54 -16.89
N THR A 145 18.26 -24.22 -18.19
CA THR A 145 17.10 -24.24 -19.10
C THR A 145 16.27 -25.53 -19.00
N ALA A 146 16.90 -26.69 -18.93
CA ALA A 146 16.22 -27.98 -18.79
C ALA A 146 15.38 -28.11 -17.51
N GLN A 147 15.73 -27.40 -16.43
CA GLN A 147 14.90 -27.35 -15.22
C GLN A 147 13.70 -26.41 -15.41
N GLU A 148 13.91 -25.25 -16.03
CA GLU A 148 12.85 -24.29 -16.36
C GLU A 148 11.81 -24.92 -17.32
N GLU A 149 12.27 -25.57 -18.39
CA GLU A 149 11.43 -26.32 -19.33
C GLU A 149 10.65 -27.45 -18.65
N SER A 150 11.28 -28.18 -17.71
CA SER A 150 10.67 -29.38 -17.12
C SER A 150 9.79 -29.12 -15.90
N LEU A 151 9.78 -27.91 -15.34
CA LEU A 151 8.92 -27.54 -14.23
C LEU A 151 7.88 -26.48 -14.58
N PHE A 152 8.17 -25.61 -15.54
CA PHE A 152 7.46 -24.34 -15.69
C PHE A 152 6.90 -24.12 -17.09
N THR A 153 7.74 -24.14 -18.13
CA THR A 153 7.35 -23.63 -19.46
C THR A 153 6.92 -24.69 -20.47
N ALA A 154 7.42 -25.93 -20.33
CA ALA A 154 7.04 -27.07 -21.18
C ALA A 154 7.00 -28.43 -20.44
N PRO A 155 6.51 -28.52 -19.19
CA PRO A 155 6.51 -29.77 -18.42
C PRO A 155 5.69 -30.89 -19.09
N GLU A 156 4.68 -30.55 -19.92
CA GLU A 156 3.88 -31.49 -20.73
C GLU A 156 4.65 -32.15 -21.88
N LYS A 157 5.77 -31.57 -22.32
CA LYS A 157 6.59 -32.07 -23.45
C LYS A 157 7.69 -33.04 -23.00
N GLN A 158 8.02 -33.06 -21.72
CA GLN A 158 9.07 -33.89 -21.13
C GLN A 158 8.72 -35.38 -21.10
N ARG A 159 9.69 -36.27 -21.34
CA ARG A 159 9.48 -37.73 -21.34
C ARG A 159 10.59 -38.45 -20.55
N PRO A 160 10.26 -39.22 -19.48
CA PRO A 160 8.94 -39.35 -18.84
C PRO A 160 8.45 -37.99 -18.29
N LEU A 161 7.15 -37.91 -17.97
CA LEU A 161 6.60 -36.69 -17.37
C LEU A 161 7.29 -36.41 -16.01
N PRO A 162 7.58 -35.13 -15.69
CA PRO A 162 8.25 -34.72 -14.45
C PRO A 162 7.38 -34.99 -13.22
N TYR A 163 6.06 -34.91 -13.39
CA TYR A 163 5.00 -35.21 -12.43
C TYR A 163 3.67 -35.41 -13.19
N PRO A 164 2.70 -36.19 -12.71
CA PRO A 164 1.51 -36.61 -13.47
C PRO A 164 0.67 -35.45 -14.00
N GLN A 165 0.49 -34.40 -13.21
CA GLN A 165 -0.30 -33.22 -13.53
C GLN A 165 0.25 -32.42 -14.71
N SER A 166 1.55 -32.50 -15.00
CA SER A 166 2.16 -31.80 -16.14
C SER A 166 1.54 -32.16 -17.49
N ALA A 167 0.90 -33.34 -17.62
CA ALA A 167 0.16 -33.73 -18.82
C ALA A 167 -1.00 -32.78 -19.20
N LEU A 168 -1.47 -31.96 -18.25
CA LEU A 168 -2.59 -31.04 -18.41
C LEU A 168 -2.15 -29.63 -18.83
N HIS A 169 -0.85 -29.34 -18.78
CA HIS A 169 -0.33 -27.99 -19.01
C HIS A 169 -0.53 -27.55 -20.47
N THR A 170 -1.23 -26.44 -20.65
CA THR A 170 -1.66 -25.92 -21.96
C THR A 170 -1.66 -24.40 -22.07
N GLN A 171 -1.53 -23.67 -20.95
CA GLN A 171 -1.66 -22.21 -20.93
C GLN A 171 -0.35 -21.44 -21.17
N TRP A 172 0.80 -22.09 -21.31
CA TRP A 172 2.04 -21.37 -21.64
C TRP A 172 1.98 -20.74 -23.05
N PRO A 173 2.35 -19.46 -23.22
CA PRO A 173 2.41 -18.82 -24.53
C PRO A 173 3.61 -19.34 -25.35
N GLY A 174 3.36 -19.85 -26.55
CA GLY A 174 4.41 -20.35 -27.45
C GLY A 174 4.75 -21.84 -27.26
N ALA A 175 6.00 -22.21 -27.55
CA ALA A 175 6.49 -23.57 -27.41
C ALA A 175 7.11 -23.84 -26.03
N GLY A 176 7.60 -22.81 -25.32
CA GLY A 176 8.15 -22.96 -23.97
C GLY A 176 9.45 -23.77 -23.89
N LEU A 177 10.20 -23.85 -24.99
CA LEU A 177 11.47 -24.56 -25.13
C LEU A 177 12.58 -23.62 -25.62
N VAL A 178 13.85 -23.93 -25.35
CA VAL A 178 15.02 -23.16 -25.82
C VAL A 178 14.94 -22.85 -27.32
N GLY A 179 15.06 -21.57 -27.68
CA GLY A 179 14.97 -21.08 -29.05
C GLY A 179 13.55 -20.68 -29.49
N ASP A 180 12.53 -20.91 -28.66
CA ASP A 180 11.25 -20.21 -28.76
C ASP A 180 11.43 -18.78 -28.21
N PRO A 181 11.14 -17.70 -28.97
CA PRO A 181 11.39 -16.33 -28.52
C PRO A 181 10.73 -15.98 -27.18
N ILE A 182 9.60 -16.61 -26.85
CA ILE A 182 8.87 -16.39 -25.60
C ILE A 182 9.55 -17.10 -24.43
N PHE A 183 10.07 -18.32 -24.63
CA PHE A 183 10.93 -18.98 -23.65
C PHE A 183 12.24 -18.21 -23.46
N ASP A 184 12.90 -17.78 -24.54
CA ASP A 184 14.18 -17.07 -24.46
C ASP A 184 14.00 -15.72 -23.73
N ALA A 185 12.87 -15.03 -23.92
CA ALA A 185 12.51 -13.82 -23.17
C ALA A 185 12.27 -14.11 -21.67
N PHE A 186 11.57 -15.19 -21.34
CA PHE A 186 11.39 -15.65 -19.95
C PHE A 186 12.74 -16.05 -19.31
N TYR A 187 13.59 -16.79 -20.03
CA TYR A 187 14.88 -17.23 -19.54
C TYR A 187 15.85 -16.05 -19.36
N ALA A 188 15.73 -15.00 -20.17
CA ALA A 188 16.48 -13.75 -20.01
C ALA A 188 16.07 -12.92 -18.78
N SER A 189 14.88 -13.12 -18.21
CA SER A 189 14.47 -12.48 -16.95
C SER A 189 14.93 -13.23 -15.69
N GLN A 190 15.55 -14.40 -15.87
CA GLN A 190 16.08 -15.25 -14.77
C GLN A 190 17.38 -14.67 -14.23
N VAL A 191 17.53 -14.71 -12.92
CA VAL A 191 18.70 -14.18 -12.19
C VAL A 191 19.19 -15.16 -11.13
N GLN A 192 20.41 -14.96 -10.65
CA GLN A 192 20.98 -15.80 -9.59
C GLN A 192 20.26 -15.58 -8.25
N ALA A 193 20.22 -16.62 -7.43
CA ALA A 193 19.67 -16.59 -6.07
C ALA A 193 20.70 -17.05 -5.04
N LEU A 194 20.53 -16.67 -3.76
CA LEU A 194 21.34 -17.23 -2.67
C LEU A 194 21.14 -18.75 -2.56
N SER A 195 22.23 -19.50 -2.47
CA SER A 195 22.19 -20.95 -2.28
C SER A 195 21.77 -21.35 -0.86
N ASN A 196 21.97 -20.47 0.13
CA ASN A 196 21.53 -20.66 1.51
C ASN A 196 20.13 -20.11 1.71
N GLY A 197 19.12 -20.99 1.65
CA GLY A 197 17.71 -20.63 1.82
C GLY A 197 17.38 -20.02 3.18
N THR A 198 18.07 -20.41 4.26
CA THR A 198 17.87 -19.83 5.60
C THR A 198 18.39 -18.40 5.66
N LEU A 199 19.56 -18.12 5.05
CA LEU A 199 20.11 -16.77 4.94
C LEU A 199 19.19 -15.86 4.10
N GLN A 200 18.73 -16.36 2.94
CA GLN A 200 17.75 -15.68 2.09
C GLN A 200 16.47 -15.34 2.88
N ALA A 201 15.96 -16.29 3.68
CA ALA A 201 14.79 -16.09 4.51
C ALA A 201 15.01 -15.03 5.61
N MET A 202 16.15 -15.06 6.31
CA MET A 202 16.48 -14.08 7.35
C MET A 202 16.53 -12.66 6.80
N TYR A 203 17.19 -12.46 5.66
CA TYR A 203 17.30 -11.14 5.02
C TYR A 203 15.96 -10.62 4.51
N ASN A 204 15.19 -11.48 3.82
CA ASN A 204 13.83 -11.15 3.39
C ASN A 204 12.95 -10.80 4.61
N ASN A 205 13.01 -11.57 5.70
CA ASN A 205 12.21 -11.30 6.90
C ASN A 205 12.52 -9.91 7.50
N VAL A 206 13.79 -9.52 7.64
CA VAL A 206 14.15 -8.17 8.11
C VAL A 206 13.57 -7.09 7.20
N SER A 207 13.77 -7.22 5.89
CA SER A 207 13.53 -6.11 4.96
C SER A 207 12.09 -6.00 4.48
N TYR A 208 11.33 -7.10 4.40
CA TYR A 208 9.89 -7.03 4.16
C TYR A 208 9.09 -6.58 5.38
N ASN A 209 9.55 -6.88 6.60
CA ASN A 209 8.99 -6.24 7.80
C ASN A 209 9.24 -4.73 7.78
N ALA A 210 10.47 -4.30 7.48
CA ALA A 210 10.80 -2.87 7.35
C ALA A 210 10.02 -2.18 6.20
N LEU A 211 9.68 -2.89 5.12
CA LEU A 211 8.80 -2.37 4.07
C LEU A 211 7.38 -2.13 4.60
N LEU A 212 6.77 -3.13 5.26
CA LEU A 212 5.43 -2.98 5.86
C LEU A 212 5.40 -1.88 6.90
N ASP A 213 6.42 -1.77 7.77
CA ASP A 213 6.54 -0.70 8.76
C ASP A 213 6.65 0.68 8.11
N LYS A 214 7.25 0.78 6.92
CA LYS A 214 7.43 2.03 6.17
C LYS A 214 6.18 2.46 5.38
N ILE A 215 5.42 1.53 4.80
CA ILE A 215 4.29 1.84 3.90
C ILE A 215 2.92 1.59 4.54
N GLY A 216 2.87 0.90 5.67
CA GLY A 216 1.65 0.59 6.41
C GLY A 216 0.85 -0.59 5.85
N PRO A 217 -0.43 -0.69 6.26
CA PRO A 217 -1.36 -1.76 5.86
C PRO A 217 -1.38 -2.07 4.36
N SER A 218 -1.10 -3.32 4.00
CA SER A 218 -0.93 -3.77 2.61
C SER A 218 -1.49 -5.18 2.39
N PHE A 219 -1.90 -5.48 1.16
CA PHE A 219 -2.03 -6.86 0.67
C PHE A 219 -0.66 -7.37 0.21
N VAL A 220 -0.39 -8.66 0.40
CA VAL A 220 0.90 -9.27 0.04
C VAL A 220 0.65 -10.43 -0.93
N VAL A 221 1.23 -10.36 -2.12
CA VAL A 221 1.24 -11.44 -3.12
C VAL A 221 2.62 -12.10 -3.10
N THR A 222 2.66 -13.40 -2.84
CA THR A 222 3.86 -14.23 -2.87
C THR A 222 3.74 -15.30 -3.96
N HIS A 223 4.88 -15.74 -4.49
CA HIS A 223 4.98 -16.83 -5.46
C HIS A 223 6.10 -17.78 -5.08
N SER A 224 5.85 -19.09 -5.16
CA SER A 224 6.91 -20.10 -5.04
C SER A 224 7.72 -19.91 -3.73
N GLN A 225 9.06 -19.80 -3.82
CA GLN A 225 9.98 -19.54 -2.70
C GLN A 225 9.52 -18.48 -1.70
N SER A 226 8.77 -17.44 -2.13
CA SER A 226 8.34 -16.40 -1.20
C SER A 226 7.09 -16.70 -0.37
N GLY A 227 6.38 -17.81 -0.64
CA GLY A 227 5.24 -18.27 0.17
C GLY A 227 5.54 -18.32 1.68
N PRO A 228 6.60 -19.06 2.11
CA PRO A 228 7.09 -19.05 3.49
C PRO A 228 7.45 -17.67 4.06
N TYR A 229 7.87 -16.72 3.23
CA TYR A 229 8.14 -15.35 3.69
C TYR A 229 6.83 -14.59 3.94
N GLY A 230 5.80 -14.83 3.13
CA GLY A 230 4.43 -14.34 3.38
C GLY A 230 3.89 -14.80 4.74
N PHE A 231 4.03 -16.08 5.08
CA PHE A 231 3.64 -16.60 6.39
C PHE A 231 4.45 -15.97 7.53
N SER A 232 5.76 -15.75 7.34
CA SER A 232 6.60 -15.04 8.32
C SER A 232 6.17 -13.58 8.53
N LEU A 233 5.73 -12.88 7.47
CA LEU A 233 5.21 -11.51 7.54
C LEU A 233 3.83 -11.46 8.22
N ALA A 234 2.96 -12.44 7.96
CA ALA A 234 1.68 -12.57 8.65
C ALA A 234 1.87 -12.83 10.15
N ASP A 235 2.91 -13.59 10.54
CA ASP A 235 3.27 -13.82 11.94
C ASP A 235 3.85 -12.56 12.62
N ALA A 236 4.77 -11.86 11.93
CA ALA A 236 5.50 -10.73 12.48
C ALA A 236 4.73 -9.39 12.43
N ARG A 237 3.78 -9.22 11.50
CA ARG A 237 2.99 -7.99 11.28
C ARG A 237 1.50 -8.28 10.97
N PRO A 238 0.78 -9.06 11.79
CA PRO A 238 -0.61 -9.43 11.52
C PRO A 238 -1.59 -8.25 11.42
N ALA A 239 -1.25 -7.09 11.99
CA ALA A 239 -2.06 -5.87 11.86
C ALA A 239 -1.89 -5.15 10.50
N LEU A 240 -0.73 -5.31 9.84
CA LEU A 240 -0.37 -4.64 8.59
C LEU A 240 -0.64 -5.52 7.37
N VAL A 241 -0.48 -6.84 7.47
CA VAL A 241 -0.87 -7.76 6.38
C VAL A 241 -2.39 -7.89 6.35
N LYS A 242 -3.04 -7.18 5.43
CA LYS A 242 -4.52 -7.18 5.28
C LYS A 242 -5.06 -8.39 4.53
N GLY A 243 -4.19 -9.10 3.84
CA GLY A 243 -4.44 -10.41 3.25
C GLY A 243 -3.16 -10.93 2.60
N LEU A 244 -2.90 -12.23 2.77
CA LEU A 244 -1.80 -12.94 2.11
C LEU A 244 -2.37 -13.76 0.94
N ILE A 245 -1.85 -13.52 -0.25
CA ILE A 245 -2.16 -14.27 -1.47
C ILE A 245 -0.91 -15.07 -1.84
N SER A 246 -0.99 -16.40 -1.70
CA SER A 246 0.09 -17.31 -2.04
C SER A 246 -0.21 -18.03 -3.35
N LEU A 247 0.53 -17.69 -4.40
CA LEU A 247 0.53 -18.39 -5.67
C LEU A 247 1.53 -19.54 -5.58
N GLU A 248 1.04 -20.78 -5.41
CA GLU A 248 1.88 -21.97 -5.26
C GLU A 248 3.05 -21.78 -4.27
N PRO A 249 2.78 -21.63 -2.96
CA PRO A 249 3.81 -21.34 -1.97
C PRO A 249 4.77 -22.52 -1.77
N GLN A 250 6.08 -22.25 -1.68
CA GLN A 250 7.10 -23.29 -1.54
C GLN A 250 6.82 -24.20 -0.34
N GLY A 251 6.59 -25.47 -0.65
CA GLY A 251 6.26 -26.52 0.29
C GLY A 251 6.88 -27.87 -0.10
N PRO A 252 6.33 -28.98 0.40
CA PRO A 252 5.35 -29.05 1.49
C PRO A 252 5.93 -28.60 2.85
N PRO A 253 5.16 -28.63 3.96
CA PRO A 253 5.68 -28.33 5.30
C PRO A 253 6.84 -29.24 5.71
N ILE A 254 7.77 -28.74 6.54
CA ILE A 254 8.98 -29.45 7.04
C ILE A 254 10.03 -29.80 5.96
N GLU A 255 9.63 -30.11 4.73
CA GLU A 255 10.46 -30.77 3.70
C GLU A 255 10.38 -30.10 2.31
N ASN A 256 11.46 -30.13 1.53
CA ASN A 256 11.42 -29.75 0.10
C ASN A 256 10.99 -30.96 -0.74
N TRP A 257 10.28 -30.73 -1.83
CA TRP A 257 10.19 -31.71 -2.92
C TRP A 257 11.55 -31.83 -3.64
N ASN A 258 11.96 -33.07 -3.97
CA ASN A 258 13.29 -33.34 -4.55
C ASN A 258 13.38 -33.14 -6.06
N GLY A 259 12.33 -32.65 -6.70
CA GLY A 259 12.31 -32.37 -8.14
C GLY A 259 11.98 -33.59 -9.02
N PRO A 260 12.06 -33.42 -10.35
CA PRO A 260 11.85 -34.47 -11.34
C PRO A 260 13.11 -35.34 -11.49
N PRO A 261 13.00 -36.53 -12.12
CA PRO A 261 11.81 -37.13 -12.72
C PRO A 261 10.83 -37.71 -11.68
N PHE A 262 9.58 -37.90 -12.11
CA PHE A 262 8.56 -38.56 -11.32
C PHE A 262 9.04 -39.94 -10.82
N GLN A 263 8.82 -40.21 -9.53
CA GLN A 263 8.97 -41.51 -8.91
C GLN A 263 7.65 -41.90 -8.24
N SER A 264 7.35 -43.20 -8.17
CA SER A 264 6.09 -43.71 -7.57
C SER A 264 5.90 -43.33 -6.11
N ASP A 265 6.99 -42.98 -5.43
CA ASP A 265 7.00 -42.27 -4.17
C ASP A 265 7.63 -40.90 -4.40
N TYR A 266 6.84 -39.82 -4.28
CA TYR A 266 7.38 -38.45 -4.34
C TYR A 266 8.42 -38.25 -3.24
N SER A 267 9.68 -38.16 -3.66
CA SER A 267 10.82 -38.01 -2.76
C SER A 267 10.93 -36.56 -2.28
N THR A 268 11.21 -36.41 -0.99
CA THR A 268 11.36 -35.12 -0.32
C THR A 268 12.65 -35.09 0.52
N THR A 269 13.10 -33.89 0.90
CA THR A 269 14.26 -33.67 1.78
C THR A 269 13.84 -32.84 2.99
N GLY A 270 13.97 -33.42 4.19
CA GLY A 270 13.59 -32.78 5.45
C GLY A 270 14.50 -31.61 5.85
N GLY A 271 13.98 -30.76 6.75
CA GLY A 271 14.74 -29.67 7.39
C GLY A 271 14.65 -28.32 6.68
N ALA A 272 13.81 -28.18 5.66
CA ALA A 272 13.69 -26.97 4.86
C ALA A 272 12.81 -25.89 5.52
N ARG A 273 11.62 -26.29 5.99
CA ARG A 273 10.66 -25.42 6.71
C ARG A 273 10.45 -25.98 8.11
N SER A 274 11.48 -25.92 8.93
CA SER A 274 11.54 -26.60 10.24
C SER A 274 10.42 -26.18 11.21
N TYR A 275 9.81 -25.00 11.04
CA TYR A 275 8.67 -24.54 11.83
C TYR A 275 7.32 -24.82 11.16
N GLY A 276 7.25 -25.83 10.28
CA GLY A 276 6.05 -26.21 9.54
C GLY A 276 5.94 -25.45 8.22
N LEU A 277 5.32 -24.28 8.25
CA LEU A 277 5.14 -23.41 7.07
C LEU A 277 6.40 -22.59 6.73
N THR A 278 7.29 -22.38 7.70
CA THR A 278 8.40 -21.42 7.62
C THR A 278 9.77 -22.03 7.95
N PRO A 279 10.87 -21.53 7.35
CA PRO A 279 12.24 -21.87 7.75
C PRO A 279 12.68 -21.14 9.02
N LEU A 280 12.01 -20.04 9.38
CA LEU A 280 12.28 -19.22 10.55
C LEU A 280 11.23 -19.46 11.65
N PRO A 281 11.56 -19.19 12.94
CA PRO A 281 10.60 -19.27 14.03
C PRO A 281 9.36 -18.41 13.79
N VAL A 282 8.20 -18.94 14.19
CA VAL A 282 6.88 -18.28 14.17
C VAL A 282 6.14 -18.59 15.47
N HIS A 283 5.14 -17.78 15.81
CA HIS A 283 4.47 -17.85 17.11
C HIS A 283 3.39 -18.93 17.16
N TYR A 284 3.76 -20.07 17.75
CA TYR A 284 2.85 -21.14 18.13
C TYR A 284 2.23 -20.94 19.52
N ASP A 285 1.04 -21.49 19.75
CA ASP A 285 0.43 -21.73 21.07
C ASP A 285 0.03 -23.20 21.23
N PRO A 286 0.49 -23.92 22.27
CA PRO A 286 1.53 -23.51 23.21
C PRO A 286 2.85 -23.15 22.51
N PRO A 287 3.66 -22.22 23.06
CA PRO A 287 4.90 -21.77 22.43
C PRO A 287 5.94 -22.89 22.33
N VAL A 288 6.79 -22.79 21.31
CA VAL A 288 7.96 -23.66 21.08
C VAL A 288 9.25 -22.88 21.32
N SER A 289 10.22 -23.44 22.03
CA SER A 289 11.56 -22.82 22.12
C SER A 289 12.46 -23.19 20.93
N SER A 290 12.15 -24.29 20.24
CA SER A 290 12.79 -24.71 19.00
C SER A 290 11.87 -25.56 18.14
N ALA A 291 12.17 -25.66 16.84
CA ALA A 291 11.46 -26.52 15.88
C ALA A 291 11.35 -28.00 16.32
N ALA A 292 12.29 -28.50 17.14
CA ALA A 292 12.28 -29.89 17.63
C ALA A 292 11.13 -30.19 18.61
N GLU A 293 10.41 -29.18 19.10
CA GLU A 293 9.23 -29.34 19.95
C GLU A 293 7.90 -29.45 19.16
N LEU A 294 7.97 -29.37 17.83
CA LEU A 294 6.86 -29.71 16.95
C LEU A 294 6.82 -31.23 16.80
N ASN A 295 5.87 -31.87 17.49
CA ASN A 295 5.56 -33.26 17.26
C ASN A 295 4.94 -33.39 15.86
N ILE A 296 5.62 -34.08 14.95
CA ILE A 296 5.18 -34.27 13.57
C ILE A 296 4.97 -35.75 13.26
N GLU A 297 4.05 -36.01 12.34
CA GLU A 297 3.81 -37.35 11.79
C GLU A 297 3.67 -37.31 10.27
N LEU A 298 4.10 -38.38 9.61
CA LEU A 298 4.04 -38.53 8.16
C LEU A 298 2.71 -39.20 7.77
N VAL A 299 1.91 -38.49 6.99
CA VAL A 299 0.62 -38.94 6.47
C VAL A 299 0.79 -39.44 5.03
N ALA A 300 0.07 -40.51 4.69
CA ALA A 300 0.05 -41.07 3.36
C ALA A 300 -0.51 -40.06 2.32
N ALA A 301 -0.10 -40.24 1.07
CA ALA A 301 -0.65 -39.47 -0.06
C ALA A 301 -2.17 -39.65 -0.18
N ARG A 302 -2.89 -38.57 -0.49
CA ARG A 302 -4.36 -38.61 -0.69
C ARG A 302 -4.77 -39.53 -1.85
N ASN A 303 -3.94 -39.60 -2.88
CA ASN A 303 -4.12 -40.40 -4.09
C ASN A 303 -2.75 -40.63 -4.79
N PRO A 304 -2.67 -41.50 -5.81
CA PRO A 304 -1.41 -41.81 -6.51
C PRO A 304 -0.68 -40.64 -7.18
N ASN A 305 -1.36 -39.51 -7.42
CA ASN A 305 -0.80 -38.32 -8.06
C ASN A 305 -0.40 -37.24 -7.04
N SER A 306 -0.37 -37.55 -5.74
CA SER A 306 -0.03 -36.62 -4.65
C SER A 306 1.14 -37.12 -3.81
N SER A 307 1.89 -36.21 -3.17
CA SER A 307 2.96 -36.59 -2.25
C SER A 307 2.42 -37.09 -0.91
N LYS A 308 3.28 -37.67 -0.09
CA LYS A 308 3.05 -37.78 1.35
C LYS A 308 3.21 -36.38 1.98
N CYS A 309 2.76 -36.20 3.22
CA CYS A 309 2.87 -34.92 3.93
C CYS A 309 3.32 -35.13 5.37
N TYR A 310 4.17 -34.24 5.90
CA TYR A 310 4.19 -34.02 7.35
C TYR A 310 3.00 -33.17 7.80
N ARG A 311 2.41 -33.53 8.94
CA ARG A 311 1.48 -32.68 9.72
C ARG A 311 1.90 -32.66 11.19
N GLN A 312 1.25 -31.85 12.01
CA GLN A 312 1.41 -31.93 13.46
C GLN A 312 0.68 -33.17 14.01
N ALA A 313 1.24 -33.82 15.03
CA ALA A 313 0.50 -34.79 15.83
C ALA A 313 -0.49 -34.08 16.75
N GLU A 314 -1.68 -34.64 16.94
CA GLU A 314 -2.73 -34.02 17.77
C GLU A 314 -2.42 -34.13 19.29
N PRO A 315 -2.75 -33.09 20.10
CA PRO A 315 -3.34 -31.81 19.71
C PRO A 315 -2.32 -30.87 19.03
N ALA A 316 -2.67 -30.38 17.85
CA ALA A 316 -1.80 -29.50 17.08
C ALA A 316 -1.63 -28.11 17.72
N ARG A 317 -0.43 -27.55 17.63
CA ARG A 317 -0.14 -26.18 18.10
C ARG A 317 -0.67 -25.17 17.09
N GLN A 318 -1.16 -24.04 17.60
CA GLN A 318 -1.89 -23.02 16.84
C GLN A 318 -0.97 -21.87 16.43
N LEU A 319 -0.97 -21.45 15.17
CA LEU A 319 -0.17 -20.32 14.66
C LEU A 319 -0.87 -18.99 14.94
N VAL A 320 -0.85 -18.56 16.21
CA VAL A 320 -1.75 -17.53 16.77
C VAL A 320 -1.67 -16.16 16.12
N ASN A 321 -0.56 -15.80 15.46
CA ASN A 321 -0.47 -14.54 14.71
C ASN A 321 -0.90 -14.70 13.24
N ILE A 322 -0.43 -15.73 12.56
CA ILE A 322 -0.81 -16.02 11.16
C ILE A 322 -2.33 -16.24 11.04
N ALA A 323 -2.96 -16.87 12.03
CA ALA A 323 -4.40 -17.08 12.10
C ALA A 323 -5.25 -15.79 12.13
N LYS A 324 -4.66 -14.63 12.43
CA LYS A 324 -5.33 -13.32 12.41
C LYS A 324 -5.42 -12.72 11.00
N VAL A 325 -4.65 -13.24 10.05
CA VAL A 325 -4.55 -12.73 8.67
C VAL A 325 -5.43 -13.57 7.74
N PRO A 326 -6.21 -12.96 6.83
CA PRO A 326 -6.87 -13.69 5.75
C PRO A 326 -5.85 -14.29 4.79
N ASN A 327 -5.94 -15.60 4.51
CA ASN A 327 -5.04 -16.29 3.58
C ASN A 327 -5.81 -16.83 2.37
N LEU A 328 -5.35 -16.50 1.17
CA LEU A 328 -5.75 -17.11 -0.11
C LEU A 328 -4.56 -17.91 -0.63
N LEU A 329 -4.76 -19.21 -0.90
CA LEU A 329 -3.75 -20.06 -1.53
C LEU A 329 -4.30 -20.51 -2.88
N ILE A 330 -3.54 -20.27 -3.95
CA ILE A 330 -3.92 -20.66 -5.32
C ILE A 330 -2.95 -21.73 -5.80
N THR A 331 -3.49 -22.87 -6.26
CA THR A 331 -2.74 -23.97 -6.85
C THR A 331 -3.20 -24.15 -8.30
N SER A 332 -2.27 -24.27 -9.24
CA SER A 332 -2.60 -24.55 -10.64
C SER A 332 -2.89 -26.03 -10.86
N GLU A 333 -3.67 -26.34 -11.91
CA GLU A 333 -4.02 -27.72 -12.24
C GLU A 333 -2.79 -28.55 -12.69
N ALA A 334 -1.85 -27.92 -13.42
CA ALA A 334 -0.74 -28.58 -14.11
C ALA A 334 0.66 -28.16 -13.60
N GLY A 335 0.74 -27.38 -12.53
CA GLY A 335 1.98 -27.07 -11.80
C GLY A 335 2.40 -28.21 -10.89
N TYR A 336 3.71 -28.29 -10.60
CA TYR A 336 4.27 -29.34 -9.73
C TYR A 336 3.77 -29.26 -8.28
N HIS A 337 3.25 -28.09 -7.86
CA HIS A 337 2.61 -27.89 -6.56
C HIS A 337 1.27 -28.60 -6.41
N ALA A 338 0.55 -28.93 -7.50
CA ALA A 338 -0.68 -29.72 -7.44
C ALA A 338 -0.49 -31.09 -6.74
N VAL A 339 0.75 -31.57 -6.70
CA VAL A 339 1.18 -32.77 -5.97
C VAL A 339 1.06 -32.61 -4.45
N TYR A 340 1.37 -31.43 -3.89
CA TYR A 340 1.67 -31.28 -2.45
C TYR A 340 1.13 -30.01 -1.76
N ASP A 341 0.60 -29.01 -2.48
CA ASP A 341 0.15 -27.73 -1.86
C ASP A 341 -0.91 -27.94 -0.77
N TYR A 342 -1.69 -29.01 -0.90
CA TYR A 342 -2.63 -29.43 0.11
C TYR A 342 -1.98 -29.76 1.46
N CYS A 343 -0.73 -30.24 1.50
CA CYS A 343 0.01 -30.45 2.75
C CYS A 343 0.18 -29.11 3.49
N THR A 344 0.45 -28.04 2.74
CA THR A 344 0.59 -26.67 3.26
C THR A 344 -0.74 -26.15 3.78
N VAL A 345 -1.84 -26.40 3.06
CA VAL A 345 -3.21 -26.06 3.46
C VAL A 345 -3.63 -26.83 4.73
N ASP A 346 -3.43 -28.14 4.75
CA ASP A 346 -3.77 -29.02 5.87
C ASP A 346 -3.00 -28.61 7.14
N TRP A 347 -1.70 -28.35 7.05
CA TRP A 347 -0.90 -27.85 8.18
C TRP A 347 -1.43 -26.49 8.68
N ALA A 348 -1.72 -25.57 7.77
CA ALA A 348 -2.22 -24.24 8.13
C ALA A 348 -3.57 -24.32 8.85
N ILE A 349 -4.52 -25.09 8.31
CA ILE A 349 -5.85 -25.31 8.91
C ILE A 349 -5.72 -26.01 10.27
N GLN A 350 -4.88 -27.03 10.38
CA GLN A 350 -4.62 -27.75 11.63
C GLN A 350 -4.03 -26.83 12.71
N ALA A 351 -3.21 -25.87 12.30
CA ALA A 351 -2.65 -24.81 13.14
C ALA A 351 -3.59 -23.60 13.33
N GLY A 352 -4.88 -23.72 13.02
CA GLY A 352 -5.89 -22.68 13.28
C GLY A 352 -5.91 -21.53 12.27
N VAL A 353 -5.13 -21.59 11.19
CA VAL A 353 -5.12 -20.58 10.14
C VAL A 353 -6.28 -20.84 9.18
N LYS A 354 -7.15 -19.85 9.00
CA LYS A 354 -8.16 -19.91 7.94
C LYS A 354 -7.50 -19.68 6.58
N VAL A 355 -7.52 -20.71 5.73
CA VAL A 355 -7.07 -20.64 4.34
C VAL A 355 -8.25 -20.82 3.40
N ASP A 356 -8.51 -19.82 2.55
CA ASP A 356 -9.36 -19.98 1.37
C ASP A 356 -8.47 -20.60 0.26
N HIS A 357 -8.50 -21.94 0.11
CA HIS A 357 -7.72 -22.66 -0.92
C HIS A 357 -8.50 -22.76 -2.24
N VAL A 358 -7.86 -22.38 -3.35
CA VAL A 358 -8.42 -22.43 -4.71
C VAL A 358 -7.48 -23.21 -5.63
N PRO A 359 -7.69 -24.52 -5.81
CA PRO A 359 -7.23 -25.23 -7.01
C PRO A 359 -7.97 -24.66 -8.22
N LEU A 360 -7.25 -24.17 -9.24
CA LEU A 360 -7.83 -23.41 -10.34
C LEU A 360 -8.92 -24.18 -11.13
N GLU A 361 -8.77 -25.51 -11.26
CA GLU A 361 -9.73 -26.37 -11.95
C GLU A 361 -11.11 -26.34 -11.28
N THR A 362 -11.17 -26.14 -9.96
CA THR A 362 -12.44 -26.08 -9.20
C THR A 362 -13.26 -24.82 -9.49
N VAL A 363 -12.65 -23.78 -10.06
CA VAL A 363 -13.30 -22.55 -10.53
C VAL A 363 -13.38 -22.47 -12.06
N GLY A 364 -13.10 -23.59 -12.75
CA GLY A 364 -13.20 -23.72 -14.21
C GLY A 364 -12.02 -23.13 -14.98
N ILE A 365 -10.90 -22.86 -14.31
CA ILE A 365 -9.65 -22.36 -14.92
C ILE A 365 -8.70 -23.55 -15.03
N ASN A 366 -8.37 -24.00 -16.25
CA ASN A 366 -7.71 -25.29 -16.49
C ASN A 366 -6.41 -25.13 -17.30
N GLY A 367 -5.48 -26.06 -17.09
CA GLY A 367 -4.24 -26.21 -17.83
C GLY A 367 -3.12 -25.23 -17.47
N ASN A 368 -3.28 -24.48 -16.38
CA ASN A 368 -2.25 -23.58 -15.86
C ASN A 368 -1.10 -24.32 -15.19
N GLY A 369 0.10 -23.76 -15.28
CA GLY A 369 1.32 -24.21 -14.62
C GLY A 369 1.77 -23.28 -13.49
N HIS A 370 3.04 -23.44 -13.08
CA HIS A 370 3.61 -22.74 -11.92
C HIS A 370 3.67 -21.22 -12.09
N PHE A 371 3.74 -20.73 -13.33
CA PHE A 371 3.77 -19.31 -13.66
C PHE A 371 2.44 -18.84 -14.23
N MET A 372 1.34 -19.28 -13.60
CA MET A 372 -0.05 -18.95 -13.95
C MET A 372 -0.33 -17.45 -14.25
N PHE A 373 0.45 -16.54 -13.65
CA PHE A 373 0.34 -15.09 -13.84
C PHE A 373 1.10 -14.54 -15.08
N LEU A 374 1.94 -15.36 -15.72
CA LEU A 374 2.57 -15.11 -17.03
C LEU A 374 1.82 -15.79 -18.19
N GLU A 375 1.05 -16.83 -17.89
CA GLU A 375 0.39 -17.70 -18.87
C GLU A 375 -0.77 -17.00 -19.62
N GLN A 376 -1.30 -17.62 -20.68
CA GLN A 376 -2.23 -17.03 -21.64
C GLN A 376 -3.49 -16.42 -21.00
N ASN A 377 -4.05 -17.11 -19.99
CA ASN A 377 -5.23 -16.72 -19.22
C ASN A 377 -4.87 -16.04 -17.87
N SER A 378 -3.67 -15.50 -17.69
CA SER A 378 -3.22 -14.89 -16.43
C SER A 378 -4.17 -13.83 -15.84
N LEU A 379 -4.83 -13.04 -16.69
CA LEU A 379 -5.79 -12.01 -16.26
C LEU A 379 -7.15 -12.61 -15.87
N GLU A 380 -7.49 -13.80 -16.35
CA GLU A 380 -8.69 -14.52 -15.92
C GLU A 380 -8.55 -14.93 -14.45
N ILE A 381 -7.38 -15.40 -14.02
CA ILE A 381 -7.08 -15.72 -12.62
C ILE A 381 -7.15 -14.46 -11.75
N ALA A 382 -6.55 -13.36 -12.20
CA ALA A 382 -6.61 -12.08 -11.50
C ALA A 382 -8.06 -11.57 -11.35
N ALA A 383 -8.91 -11.76 -12.37
CA ALA A 383 -10.30 -11.30 -12.39
C ALA A 383 -11.29 -12.22 -11.67
N LYS A 384 -11.14 -13.54 -11.76
CA LYS A 384 -12.07 -14.52 -11.17
C LYS A 384 -11.71 -14.95 -9.75
N VAL A 385 -10.43 -14.91 -9.38
CA VAL A 385 -9.95 -15.43 -8.08
C VAL A 385 -9.43 -14.31 -7.19
N VAL A 386 -8.42 -13.57 -7.63
CA VAL A 386 -7.71 -12.62 -6.75
C VAL A 386 -8.54 -11.37 -6.47
N SER A 387 -9.09 -10.71 -7.51
CA SER A 387 -9.84 -9.46 -7.34
C SER A 387 -11.10 -9.64 -6.48
N PRO A 388 -11.97 -10.64 -6.69
CA PRO A 388 -13.17 -10.83 -5.86
C PRO A 388 -12.83 -11.12 -4.39
N TRP A 389 -11.70 -11.80 -4.13
CA TRP A 389 -11.22 -12.05 -2.77
C TRP A 389 -10.73 -10.77 -2.08
N LEU A 390 -9.93 -9.96 -2.78
CA LEU A 390 -9.49 -8.64 -2.29
C LEU A 390 -10.68 -7.71 -2.01
N GLU A 391 -11.67 -7.68 -2.88
CA GLU A 391 -12.86 -6.84 -2.74
C GLU A 391 -13.71 -7.23 -1.54
N LYS A 392 -13.88 -8.53 -1.29
CA LYS A 392 -14.56 -9.05 -0.09
C LYS A 392 -13.89 -8.56 1.21
N LEU A 393 -12.54 -8.49 1.24
CA LEU A 393 -11.78 -7.97 2.38
C LEU A 393 -11.81 -6.44 2.50
N ALA A 394 -11.94 -5.73 1.38
CA ALA A 394 -12.15 -4.28 1.41
C ALA A 394 -13.51 -3.92 2.01
N VAL A 395 -14.59 -4.62 1.62
CA VAL A 395 -15.95 -4.39 2.15
C VAL A 395 -16.07 -4.75 3.62
N SER A 396 -15.44 -5.83 4.11
CA SER A 396 -15.53 -6.18 5.54
C SER A 396 -14.95 -5.11 6.48
N ASN A 397 -13.99 -4.31 6.00
CA ASN A 397 -13.39 -3.22 6.77
C ASN A 397 -14.18 -1.89 6.66
N SER A 398 -15.07 -1.74 5.66
CA SER A 398 -15.87 -0.51 5.50
C SER A 398 -17.04 -0.38 6.49
N ASN A 399 -17.33 -1.41 7.30
CA ASN A 399 -18.29 -1.30 8.41
C ASN A 399 -17.80 -0.41 9.58
N SER A 400 -16.58 0.13 9.46
CA SER A 400 -15.97 1.08 10.41
C SER A 400 -15.95 2.52 9.90
N ILE A 401 -16.89 2.92 9.03
CA ILE A 401 -16.98 4.32 8.57
C ILE A 401 -17.44 5.22 9.72
N LEU A 402 -16.51 6.05 10.20
CA LEU A 402 -16.83 7.22 11.02
C LEU A 402 -17.60 8.22 10.12
N CYS A 403 -18.94 8.23 10.19
CA CYS A 403 -19.73 9.18 9.40
C CYS A 403 -19.53 10.61 9.95
N VAL A 404 -18.56 11.34 9.39
CA VAL A 404 -18.33 12.75 9.70
C VAL A 404 -19.50 13.58 9.15
N MET A 405 -20.23 14.24 10.06
CA MET A 405 -21.31 15.16 9.73
C MET A 405 -20.81 16.61 9.90
N VAL A 406 -20.83 17.39 8.82
CA VAL A 406 -20.54 18.83 8.89
C VAL A 406 -21.86 19.59 8.86
N VAL A 407 -22.17 20.30 9.94
CA VAL A 407 -23.39 21.11 10.09
C VAL A 407 -23.02 22.59 10.14
N SER A 408 -23.56 23.39 9.22
CA SER A 408 -23.45 24.84 9.26
C SER A 408 -24.78 25.47 9.69
N TRP A 409 -24.71 26.55 10.46
CA TRP A 409 -25.88 27.30 10.89
C TRP A 409 -25.71 28.81 10.71
N ASP A 410 -26.83 29.51 10.63
CA ASP A 410 -26.92 30.97 10.68
C ASP A 410 -27.80 31.37 11.88
N SER A 411 -27.54 32.54 12.46
CA SER A 411 -28.25 33.06 13.63
C SER A 411 -28.77 34.48 13.37
N SER A 412 -30.09 34.60 13.27
CA SER A 412 -30.76 35.89 13.08
C SER A 412 -31.41 36.39 14.37
N LEU A 413 -31.20 37.67 14.67
CA LEU A 413 -31.85 38.41 15.75
C LEU A 413 -33.05 39.18 15.18
N THR A 414 -34.26 38.68 15.41
CA THR A 414 -35.49 39.39 15.05
C THR A 414 -35.94 40.29 16.19
N ASN A 415 -35.88 41.61 15.99
CA ASN A 415 -36.19 42.60 17.02
C ASN A 415 -37.67 43.00 16.99
N HIS A 416 -38.53 42.27 17.70
CA HIS A 416 -39.95 42.59 17.85
C HIS A 416 -40.33 42.99 19.29
N SER A 417 -40.33 44.30 19.53
CA SER A 417 -40.81 44.97 20.75
C SER A 417 -40.04 44.67 22.05
N SER A 418 -40.14 45.59 23.00
CA SER A 418 -39.09 45.89 24.00
C SER A 418 -38.87 44.88 25.14
N HIS A 419 -39.41 43.66 25.09
CA HIS A 419 -39.36 42.74 26.24
C HIS A 419 -39.01 41.26 26.01
N GLN A 420 -38.82 40.77 24.77
CA GLN A 420 -38.25 39.44 24.53
C GLN A 420 -37.35 39.42 23.28
N GLN A 421 -36.07 39.09 23.45
CA GLN A 421 -35.20 38.69 22.34
C GLN A 421 -35.38 37.18 22.10
N GLN A 422 -35.65 36.79 20.85
CA GLN A 422 -35.58 35.40 20.40
C GLN A 422 -34.43 35.26 19.41
N ILE A 423 -33.54 34.29 19.67
CA ILE A 423 -32.53 33.86 18.71
C ILE A 423 -33.10 32.66 17.96
N HIS A 424 -33.07 32.74 16.63
CA HIS A 424 -33.38 31.62 15.75
C HIS A 424 -32.05 31.07 15.21
N ILE A 425 -31.74 29.82 15.56
CA ILE A 425 -30.62 29.08 14.95
C ILE A 425 -31.23 28.20 13.85
N CYS A 426 -30.78 28.39 12.62
CA CYS A 426 -31.27 27.67 11.44
C CYS A 426 -30.14 26.88 10.81
N ILE A 427 -30.36 25.58 10.56
CA ILE A 427 -29.38 24.73 9.86
C ILE A 427 -29.42 25.08 8.37
N THR A 428 -28.30 25.58 7.84
CA THR A 428 -28.17 26.05 6.45
C THR A 428 -27.61 24.97 5.52
N HIS A 429 -26.74 24.11 6.02
CA HIS A 429 -26.15 23.00 5.27
C HIS A 429 -25.83 21.81 6.17
N ILE A 430 -26.00 20.61 5.63
CA ILE A 430 -25.56 19.34 6.22
C ILE A 430 -24.80 18.60 5.12
N ALA A 431 -23.51 18.32 5.35
CA ALA A 431 -22.70 17.50 4.45
C ALA A 431 -22.28 16.19 5.14
N ILE A 432 -22.36 15.09 4.39
CA ILE A 432 -22.07 13.72 4.84
C ILE A 432 -21.24 13.05 3.74
N ASN A 433 -20.35 12.13 4.11
CA ASN A 433 -19.64 11.26 3.17
C ASN A 433 -20.66 10.47 2.29
N PRO A 434 -20.51 10.43 0.95
CA PRO A 434 -21.39 9.68 0.05
C PRO A 434 -21.59 8.19 0.40
N SER A 435 -20.69 7.57 1.17
CA SER A 435 -20.80 6.17 1.58
C SER A 435 -21.76 5.89 2.75
N CYS A 436 -22.34 6.91 3.41
CA CYS A 436 -23.29 6.74 4.52
C CYS A 436 -24.76 6.78 4.03
N GLU A 437 -25.20 5.81 3.20
CA GLU A 437 -26.56 5.79 2.61
C GLU A 437 -27.69 5.86 3.66
N ALA A 438 -27.58 5.12 4.78
CA ALA A 438 -28.60 5.09 5.82
C ALA A 438 -28.82 6.47 6.47
N ALA A 439 -27.75 7.22 6.74
CA ALA A 439 -27.82 8.52 7.39
C ALA A 439 -28.42 9.61 6.48
N GLN A 440 -28.22 9.51 5.16
CA GLN A 440 -28.76 10.48 4.20
C GLN A 440 -30.30 10.52 4.23
N HIS A 441 -30.95 9.38 4.49
CA HIS A 441 -32.41 9.28 4.45
C HIS A 441 -33.12 9.97 5.64
N ASP A 442 -32.51 9.93 6.83
CA ASP A 442 -33.03 10.61 8.03
C ASP A 442 -32.68 12.11 8.06
N LEU A 443 -31.48 12.47 7.61
CA LEU A 443 -30.99 13.86 7.61
C LEU A 443 -31.69 14.77 6.58
N ALA A 444 -32.37 14.19 5.59
CA ALA A 444 -33.29 14.90 4.71
C ALA A 444 -34.40 15.67 5.47
N MET A 445 -34.78 15.23 6.68
CA MET A 445 -35.78 15.91 7.51
C MET A 445 -35.24 17.13 8.28
N LEU A 446 -33.91 17.30 8.36
CA LEU A 446 -33.24 18.32 9.17
C LEU A 446 -32.82 19.57 8.36
N HIS A 447 -32.69 19.45 7.04
CA HIS A 447 -32.33 20.56 6.16
C HIS A 447 -33.35 21.72 6.30
N ARG A 448 -32.86 22.93 6.64
CA ARG A 448 -33.66 24.15 6.84
C ARG A 448 -34.64 24.14 8.04
N ARG A 449 -34.47 23.29 9.05
CA ARG A 449 -35.17 23.48 10.33
C ARG A 449 -34.54 24.61 11.14
N CYS A 450 -35.38 25.49 11.68
CA CYS A 450 -35.00 26.52 12.65
C CYS A 450 -35.54 26.17 14.03
N VAL A 451 -34.70 26.28 15.07
CA VAL A 451 -35.11 26.04 16.46
C VAL A 451 -35.27 27.39 17.18
N PRO A 452 -36.46 27.73 17.68
CA PRO A 452 -36.66 28.97 18.44
C PRO A 452 -36.22 28.80 19.88
N LEU A 453 -35.16 29.50 20.30
CA LEU A 453 -34.72 29.54 21.70
C LEU A 453 -35.48 30.65 22.44
N ARG A 454 -36.18 30.28 23.53
CA ARG A 454 -36.85 31.22 24.44
C ARG A 454 -36.09 31.31 25.75
N PHE A 455 -35.68 32.53 26.11
CA PHE A 455 -34.99 32.81 27.38
C PHE A 455 -35.98 33.04 28.52
N ALA A 456 -35.78 32.35 29.64
CA ALA A 456 -36.33 32.75 30.93
C ALA A 456 -35.38 33.78 31.59
N ARG A 457 -35.92 34.79 32.28
CA ARG A 457 -35.10 35.80 33.00
C ARG A 457 -34.26 35.14 34.10
N LEU A 458 -32.94 35.23 34.00
CA LEU A 458 -32.06 35.15 35.17
C LEU A 458 -32.28 36.41 36.03
N ARG A 459 -32.47 36.23 37.34
CA ARG A 459 -32.56 37.35 38.30
C ARG A 459 -31.16 37.69 38.83
N PRO A 460 -30.82 38.97 39.03
CA PRO A 460 -29.53 39.36 39.57
C PRO A 460 -29.50 39.22 41.11
N SER A 461 -29.41 38.00 41.63
CA SER A 461 -29.25 37.77 43.08
C SER A 461 -28.59 36.45 43.51
N ASP A 462 -28.42 35.46 42.63
CA ASP A 462 -28.06 34.10 43.07
C ASP A 462 -26.54 33.91 43.08
N SER A 463 -25.94 34.33 44.19
CA SER A 463 -24.54 34.05 44.54
C SER A 463 -24.37 32.59 44.95
N PHE A 464 -23.63 31.81 44.16
CA PHE A 464 -23.04 30.53 44.59
C PHE A 464 -21.52 30.63 44.61
N GLY A 465 -20.95 30.46 45.79
CA GLY A 465 -19.51 30.32 45.99
C GLY A 465 -19.20 29.39 47.16
N MET A 466 -18.38 28.37 46.89
CA MET A 466 -17.47 27.65 47.79
C MET A 466 -16.43 27.00 46.86
N CYS A 467 -15.13 27.33 46.94
CA CYS A 467 -14.13 26.87 47.92
C CYS A 467 -13.86 25.35 47.83
N GLY A 468 -12.62 24.88 47.59
CA GLY A 468 -11.38 25.62 47.31
C GLY A 468 -10.12 24.75 47.37
N THR A 469 -8.95 25.40 47.52
CA THR A 469 -7.58 24.84 47.72
C THR A 469 -6.95 24.11 46.52
N SER A 470 -5.66 24.27 46.17
CA SER A 470 -4.52 24.92 46.88
C SER A 470 -3.44 25.46 45.91
N THR A 471 -2.83 26.62 46.23
CA THR A 471 -1.38 27.04 46.10
C THR A 471 -0.56 26.66 44.84
N GLN A 472 0.35 27.45 44.27
CA GLN A 472 1.04 28.73 44.55
C GLN A 472 1.79 29.10 43.22
N LEU A 473 1.90 30.34 42.72
CA LEU A 473 2.91 31.35 43.07
C LEU A 473 2.74 32.63 42.21
N GLU A 474 3.23 33.75 42.76
CA GLU A 474 3.62 35.09 42.23
C GLU A 474 3.40 35.44 40.73
N ALA A 475 2.83 36.59 40.29
CA ALA A 475 2.71 37.99 40.76
C ALA A 475 3.70 39.02 40.15
N ALA A 476 3.32 39.62 39.00
CA ALA A 476 3.66 40.99 38.51
C ALA A 476 2.95 41.20 37.14
N SER A 477 2.47 42.36 36.69
CA SER A 477 2.27 43.70 37.28
C SER A 477 1.22 44.48 36.46
N TYR A 478 0.49 45.42 37.08
CA TYR A 478 -0.49 46.35 36.46
C TYR A 478 0.23 47.48 35.67
N PRO A 479 -0.43 48.32 34.81
CA PRO A 479 -1.87 48.66 34.81
C PRO A 479 -2.61 48.71 33.45
N CYS A 480 -3.93 48.89 33.54
CA CYS A 480 -4.83 49.11 32.41
C CYS A 480 -4.86 50.57 31.94
N THR A 481 -5.14 50.79 30.67
CA THR A 481 -5.75 52.03 30.15
C THR A 481 -6.92 51.68 29.23
N LEU A 482 -8.14 52.01 29.68
CA LEU A 482 -9.37 51.91 28.89
C LEU A 482 -9.60 53.25 28.18
N HIS A 483 -9.57 53.25 26.85
CA HIS A 483 -10.36 54.19 26.06
C HIS A 483 -11.47 53.38 25.37
N GLY A 484 -12.71 53.84 25.53
CA GLY A 484 -13.87 53.00 25.30
C GLY A 484 -14.40 53.06 23.87
N GLU A 485 -15.04 51.97 23.45
CA GLU A 485 -16.19 51.98 22.56
C GLU A 485 -17.09 50.79 22.93
N HIS A 486 -18.41 51.01 22.95
CA HIS A 486 -19.38 49.99 23.39
C HIS A 486 -19.65 48.96 22.28
N HIS A 487 -18.87 47.87 22.27
CA HIS A 487 -19.23 46.66 21.54
C HIS A 487 -19.40 45.46 22.48
N SER A 488 -20.51 44.75 22.34
CA SER A 488 -20.87 43.61 23.18
C SER A 488 -20.10 42.36 22.76
N TRP A 489 -18.97 42.11 23.42
CA TRP A 489 -18.18 40.89 23.23
C TRP A 489 -18.88 39.68 23.85
N LEU A 490 -19.37 38.76 23.01
CA LEU A 490 -19.69 37.40 23.43
C LEU A 490 -18.39 36.68 23.78
N SER A 491 -18.09 36.55 25.07
CA SER A 491 -16.88 35.87 25.53
C SER A 491 -16.89 34.38 25.18
N ALA A 492 -15.71 33.79 24.97
CA ALA A 492 -15.54 32.37 24.63
C ALA A 492 -16.31 31.39 25.55
N ARG A 493 -16.49 31.75 26.83
CA ARG A 493 -17.28 30.96 27.79
C ARG A 493 -18.77 30.87 27.45
N HIS A 494 -19.34 31.89 26.81
CA HIS A 494 -20.73 31.82 26.33
C HIS A 494 -20.87 30.80 25.19
N ILE A 495 -19.92 30.77 24.25
CA ILE A 495 -19.97 29.84 23.10
C ILE A 495 -19.88 28.37 23.58
N SER A 496 -19.00 28.08 24.55
CA SER A 496 -18.91 26.74 25.15
C SER A 496 -20.18 26.34 25.91
N TYR A 497 -20.84 27.28 26.61
CA TYR A 497 -22.13 27.05 27.26
C TYR A 497 -23.25 26.76 26.25
N TRP A 498 -23.27 27.47 25.11
CA TRP A 498 -24.20 27.23 24.01
C TRP A 498 -24.02 25.86 23.36
N TYR A 499 -22.78 25.41 23.20
CA TYR A 499 -22.46 24.09 22.61
C TYR A 499 -23.02 22.95 23.47
N LYS A 500 -22.80 22.99 24.80
CA LYS A 500 -23.30 21.95 25.73
C LYS A 500 -24.82 21.88 25.82
N ILE A 501 -25.52 23.01 25.70
CA ILE A 501 -26.99 23.02 25.60
C ILE A 501 -27.46 22.35 24.30
N PHE A 502 -26.74 22.56 23.20
CA PHE A 502 -27.08 21.97 21.90
C PHE A 502 -26.83 20.45 21.85
N GLU A 503 -25.73 19.97 22.45
CA GLU A 503 -25.48 18.53 22.67
C GLU A 503 -26.60 17.88 23.50
N GLY A 504 -27.06 18.55 24.58
CA GLY A 504 -28.21 18.07 25.36
C GLY A 504 -29.48 17.94 24.52
N VAL A 505 -29.82 18.96 23.73
CA VAL A 505 -31.04 18.96 22.89
C VAL A 505 -30.97 17.95 21.74
N LEU A 506 -29.79 17.64 21.21
CA LEU A 506 -29.60 16.62 20.19
C LEU A 506 -29.63 15.20 20.78
N SER A 507 -28.94 14.96 21.90
CA SER A 507 -28.91 13.66 22.57
C SER A 507 -30.28 13.25 23.14
N GLU A 508 -31.07 14.19 23.68
CA GLU A 508 -32.45 13.91 24.11
C GLU A 508 -33.41 13.57 22.96
N ARG A 509 -33.12 13.98 21.72
CA ARG A 509 -34.02 13.78 20.56
C ARG A 509 -33.59 12.65 19.62
N PHE A 510 -32.31 12.32 19.57
CA PHE A 510 -31.73 11.37 18.61
C PHE A 510 -30.66 10.48 19.26
N PRO A 511 -31.03 9.59 20.19
CA PRO A 511 -30.08 8.78 20.96
C PRO A 511 -29.26 7.81 20.09
N ASP A 512 -29.80 7.35 18.96
CA ASP A 512 -29.15 6.34 18.10
C ASP A 512 -28.01 6.90 17.22
N ILE A 513 -27.76 8.22 17.25
CA ILE A 513 -26.74 8.91 16.43
C ILE A 513 -25.48 9.26 17.26
N PHE A 514 -25.56 9.24 18.59
CA PHE A 514 -24.48 9.70 19.47
C PHE A 514 -23.99 8.58 20.40
N CYS A 515 -22.73 8.16 20.25
CA CYS A 515 -22.06 7.34 21.26
C CYS A 515 -21.62 8.21 22.46
N PRO A 516 -22.11 7.97 23.69
CA PRO A 516 -21.66 8.73 24.85
C PRO A 516 -20.26 8.27 25.30
N GLY A 517 -19.31 9.20 25.43
CA GLY A 517 -17.99 8.91 26.04
C GLY A 517 -16.75 9.55 25.40
N LEU A 518 -16.89 10.38 24.37
CA LEU A 518 -15.76 11.15 23.81
C LEU A 518 -15.65 12.53 24.47
N ASP A 519 -14.64 12.73 25.32
CA ASP A 519 -14.25 14.05 25.79
C ASP A 519 -13.63 14.86 24.64
N VAL A 520 -14.32 15.92 24.19
CA VAL A 520 -13.85 16.83 23.14
C VAL A 520 -13.46 18.17 23.76
N GLU A 521 -12.15 18.44 23.88
CA GLU A 521 -11.67 19.75 24.30
C GLU A 521 -11.77 20.79 23.15
N PRO A 522 -12.40 21.96 23.37
CA PRO A 522 -12.46 23.01 22.36
C PRO A 522 -11.18 23.85 22.34
N ARG A 523 -10.32 23.68 21.32
CA ARG A 523 -9.24 24.64 21.02
C ARG A 523 -9.79 25.85 20.26
N ILE A 524 -9.49 27.05 20.75
CA ILE A 524 -9.93 28.33 20.16
C ILE A 524 -8.74 29.03 19.52
N TRP A 525 -8.82 29.31 18.22
CA TRP A 525 -7.90 30.20 17.52
C TRP A 525 -8.57 31.56 17.28
N SER A 526 -7.86 32.65 17.57
CA SER A 526 -8.42 34.00 17.53
C SER A 526 -7.77 34.89 16.46
N SER A 527 -8.44 35.10 15.33
CA SER A 527 -8.39 36.37 14.58
C SER A 527 -9.40 36.45 13.43
N GLN A 528 -10.42 37.28 13.64
CA GLN A 528 -11.06 38.24 12.73
C GLN A 528 -11.23 37.99 11.21
N VAL A 529 -12.45 38.32 10.74
CA VAL A 529 -12.94 38.53 9.35
C VAL A 529 -13.38 37.28 8.58
N PHE A 530 -14.70 37.16 8.37
CA PHE A 530 -15.32 36.14 7.52
C PHE A 530 -15.41 36.58 6.05
N HIS A 531 -14.91 35.74 5.14
CA HIS A 531 -15.38 35.65 3.75
C HIS A 531 -15.42 34.17 3.35
N PHE A 532 -16.58 33.67 2.92
CA PHE A 532 -16.75 32.27 2.53
C PHE A 532 -16.17 32.01 1.13
N ARG A 533 -15.14 31.16 1.06
CA ARG A 533 -14.87 30.31 -0.10
C ARG A 533 -14.66 28.86 0.38
N LEU A 534 -15.21 27.92 -0.38
CA LEU A 534 -15.02 26.49 -0.15
C LEU A 534 -13.55 26.13 -0.37
N ALA A 535 -12.83 25.89 0.73
CA ALA A 535 -11.55 25.19 0.74
C ALA A 535 -11.80 23.73 1.12
N GLN A 536 -11.33 22.83 0.27
CA GLN A 536 -11.53 21.39 0.40
C GLN A 536 -10.23 20.77 0.93
N TRP A 537 -10.35 19.98 2.01
CA TRP A 537 -9.30 19.20 2.71
C TRP A 537 -8.43 19.95 3.74
N CYS A 538 -8.58 19.55 5.01
CA CYS A 538 -7.54 18.86 5.78
C CYS A 538 -8.21 18.11 6.96
N VAL A 539 -7.84 16.85 7.18
CA VAL A 539 -8.08 16.12 8.44
C VAL A 539 -6.77 15.44 8.78
N ASP A 540 -5.94 16.14 9.54
CA ASP A 540 -4.75 15.56 10.15
C ASP A 540 -5.14 14.90 11.47
N PHE A 541 -4.72 13.65 11.66
CA PHE A 541 -4.63 13.04 12.98
C PHE A 541 -3.16 13.07 13.42
N LEU A 542 -2.91 13.70 14.58
CA LEU A 542 -1.60 13.84 15.19
C LEU A 542 -0.98 12.48 15.54
N TYR A 543 0.32 12.32 15.29
CA TYR A 543 1.30 12.25 16.38
C TYR A 543 2.75 12.34 15.88
N VAL A 544 3.55 13.13 16.63
CA VAL A 544 5.01 13.14 16.86
C VAL A 544 5.53 14.59 16.76
N ASP A 545 6.07 15.06 17.89
CA ASP A 545 6.73 16.36 18.03
C ASP A 545 8.03 16.43 17.21
N GLU A 546 8.27 17.56 16.55
CA GLU A 546 9.54 18.30 16.65
C GLU A 546 9.42 19.72 16.06
N LEU A 547 10.25 20.64 16.54
CA LEU A 547 10.17 22.08 16.24
C LEU A 547 10.56 22.42 14.79
N LEU A 548 9.83 23.36 14.18
CA LEU A 548 10.38 24.25 13.14
C LEU A 548 9.65 25.60 13.16
N ASP A 549 10.42 26.68 13.36
CA ASP A 549 9.93 28.05 13.30
C ASP A 549 9.52 28.48 11.88
N CYS A 550 8.49 29.31 11.76
CA CYS A 550 8.24 30.11 10.55
C CYS A 550 7.85 31.54 10.92
N GLU A 551 8.68 32.48 10.46
CA GLU A 551 8.53 33.91 10.71
C GLU A 551 7.41 34.56 9.88
N TYR A 552 7.03 35.76 10.31
CA TYR A 552 6.12 36.68 9.65
C TYR A 552 6.43 36.93 8.16
N LEU A 553 5.39 37.04 7.34
CA LEU A 553 5.39 37.95 6.18
C LEU A 553 3.99 38.52 5.94
N SER A 554 3.94 39.81 5.60
CA SER A 554 2.75 40.67 5.67
C SER A 554 1.87 40.64 4.43
N SER A 555 0.58 40.93 4.63
CA SER A 555 -0.36 41.30 3.57
C SER A 555 0.04 42.59 2.85
N ASP A 556 -0.06 42.63 1.52
CA ASP A 556 -0.98 43.55 0.82
C ASP A 556 -0.92 43.41 -0.72
N ILE A 557 -2.08 43.65 -1.34
CA ILE A 557 -2.38 44.09 -2.73
C ILE A 557 -3.50 43.25 -3.40
N PHE A 558 -4.61 43.92 -3.71
CA PHE A 558 -5.77 43.43 -4.45
C PHE A 558 -5.57 43.51 -5.97
N GLY A 559 -6.24 42.63 -6.74
CA GLY A 559 -6.43 42.87 -8.18
C GLY A 559 -7.05 41.70 -8.98
N HIS A 560 -8.26 41.91 -9.51
CA HIS A 560 -8.99 41.00 -10.40
C HIS A 560 -8.16 40.39 -11.55
N TRP A 561 -8.31 39.09 -11.82
CA TRP A 561 -8.57 38.53 -13.16
C TRP A 561 -9.31 37.18 -13.05
N LEU A 562 -10.19 36.89 -14.01
CA LEU A 562 -10.98 35.66 -14.07
C LEU A 562 -10.34 34.68 -15.05
N VAL A 563 -10.07 33.47 -14.56
CA VAL A 563 -9.69 32.23 -15.24
C VAL A 563 -9.70 32.26 -16.79
N TYR A 564 -8.52 32.25 -17.39
CA TYR A 564 -8.21 31.45 -18.57
C TYR A 564 -7.03 30.55 -18.23
N GLY A 565 -7.13 29.26 -18.56
CA GLY A 565 -6.11 28.27 -18.18
C GLY A 565 -4.91 28.28 -19.11
N CYS A 566 -3.72 28.18 -18.53
CA CYS A 566 -2.65 27.34 -19.06
C CYS A 566 -1.59 27.08 -17.97
N HIS A 567 -1.15 25.83 -17.83
CA HIS A 567 0.06 25.51 -17.10
C HIS A 567 1.26 26.11 -17.85
N ALA A 568 2.14 26.80 -17.13
CA ALA A 568 3.54 26.96 -17.50
C ALA A 568 4.39 26.59 -16.28
N LEU A 569 5.40 25.74 -16.47
CA LEU A 569 6.37 25.43 -15.43
C LEU A 569 7.22 26.67 -15.12
N LEU A 570 7.73 26.74 -13.89
CA LEU A 570 9.09 27.23 -13.64
C LEU A 570 9.61 26.56 -12.37
N GLU A 571 10.58 25.67 -12.55
CA GLU A 571 11.51 25.27 -11.50
C GLU A 571 12.40 26.47 -11.17
N ALA A 572 12.76 26.64 -9.90
CA ALA A 572 13.74 27.63 -9.46
C ALA A 572 14.97 26.91 -8.91
N GLU A 573 15.96 26.65 -9.78
CA GLU A 573 17.30 26.28 -9.34
C GLU A 573 17.93 27.45 -8.55
N ARG A 574 18.52 27.15 -7.39
CA ARG A 574 19.42 28.10 -6.72
C ARG A 574 20.75 28.13 -7.46
N VAL A 575 21.07 29.27 -8.05
CA VAL A 575 22.44 29.62 -8.44
C VAL A 575 22.87 30.85 -7.64
N GLU A 576 23.91 30.70 -6.83
CA GLU A 576 24.56 31.82 -6.14
C GLU A 576 25.65 32.41 -7.04
N ASP A 577 25.59 33.72 -7.31
CA ASP A 577 26.78 34.51 -7.65
C ASP A 577 26.54 36.00 -7.28
N PRO A 578 27.48 36.73 -6.65
CA PRO A 578 27.20 38.04 -6.08
C PRO A 578 27.61 39.22 -6.97
N GLY A 579 26.62 39.95 -7.48
CA GLY A 579 26.74 41.38 -7.76
C GLY A 579 26.35 41.86 -9.17
N GLY A 580 25.65 42.98 -9.24
CA GLY A 580 25.63 43.85 -10.42
C GLY A 580 24.25 44.20 -11.02
N LEU A 581 23.72 45.36 -10.61
CA LEU A 581 22.98 46.34 -11.42
C LEU A 581 21.71 45.92 -12.21
N PHE A 582 20.61 46.57 -11.82
CA PHE A 582 19.30 46.69 -12.49
C PHE A 582 19.27 46.64 -14.03
N ARG A 583 18.27 45.93 -14.55
CA ARG A 583 17.34 46.48 -15.57
C ARG A 583 15.95 45.85 -15.47
N GLN A 584 14.93 46.70 -15.28
CA GLN A 584 13.53 46.34 -15.53
C GLN A 584 13.28 46.27 -17.05
N THR A 585 12.77 45.14 -17.52
CA THR A 585 12.01 45.04 -18.79
C THR A 585 10.86 44.07 -18.55
N ASN A 586 9.63 44.54 -18.80
CA ASN A 586 8.40 43.81 -18.52
C ASN A 586 8.22 42.59 -19.43
N CYS A 587 7.64 41.53 -18.87
CA CYS A 587 6.68 40.64 -19.52
C CYS A 587 5.53 40.44 -18.53
#